data_AF-A0A3D6DX02-F1
#
_entry.id   AF-A0A3D6DX02-F1
#
_cell.length_a   1.000
_cell.length_b   1.000
_cell.length_c   1.000
_cell.angle_alpha   90.00
_cell.angle_beta   90.00
_cell.angle_gamma   90.00
#
_symmetry.space_group_name_H-M   'P 1'
#
loop_
_entity.id
_entity.type
_entity.pdbx_description
1 polymer ?
#
loop_
_entity_poly.entity_id
_entity_poly.type
_entity_poly.pdbx_seq_one_letter_code
_entity_poly.pdbx_strand_id
1 'polypeptide(L)'
;EPADLYAVGNMLYYLLTGRYSLDFPTPADIREIRRQKPEEWRTPEDALRMIMKIERIQHPFKIILNEEPIPIRQRDASIPERLAAVVDRAVKKDPDQRFQTAAAFRDALLGAV
;
A
#
# COMPACT_ATOMS: atom_id res chain seq x y z
N GLU A 1 -3.10 -9.45 -17.89
CA GLU A 1 -2.91 -10.54 -16.91
C GLU A 1 -3.45 -10.13 -15.52
N PRO A 2 -3.64 -11.05 -14.55
CA PRO A 2 -4.06 -10.69 -13.19
C PRO A 2 -3.15 -9.66 -12.49
N ALA A 3 -1.85 -9.62 -12.86
CA ALA A 3 -0.90 -8.62 -12.41
C ALA A 3 -1.29 -7.19 -12.85
N ASP A 4 -1.70 -7.00 -14.10
CA ASP A 4 -2.16 -5.70 -14.61
C ASP A 4 -3.40 -5.21 -13.86
N LEU A 5 -4.30 -6.12 -13.49
CA LEU A 5 -5.52 -5.78 -12.75
C LEU A 5 -5.21 -5.29 -11.33
N TYR A 6 -4.15 -5.81 -10.71
CA TYR A 6 -3.67 -5.26 -9.44
C TYR A 6 -3.08 -3.86 -9.61
N ALA A 7 -2.31 -3.61 -10.68
CA ALA A 7 -1.78 -2.28 -10.96
C ALA A 7 -2.92 -1.27 -11.22
N VAL A 8 -3.91 -1.62 -12.04
CA VAL A 8 -5.09 -0.79 -12.32
C VAL A 8 -5.93 -0.59 -11.05
N GLY A 9 -6.12 -1.65 -10.25
CA GLY A 9 -6.82 -1.56 -8.96
C GLY A 9 -6.15 -0.57 -8.01
N ASN A 10 -4.82 -0.62 -7.89
CA ASN A 10 -4.05 0.34 -7.08
C ASN A 10 -4.10 1.75 -7.65
N MET A 11 -4.12 1.90 -8.97
CA MET A 11 -4.25 3.21 -9.62
C MET A 11 -5.63 3.83 -9.33
N LEU A 12 -6.70 3.05 -9.46
CA LEU A 12 -8.05 3.49 -9.11
C LEU A 12 -8.17 3.82 -7.62
N TYR A 13 -7.62 2.98 -6.74
CA TYR A 13 -7.55 3.23 -5.30
C TYR A 13 -6.91 4.60 -5.02
N TYR A 14 -5.76 4.88 -5.66
CA TYR A 14 -5.07 6.16 -5.50
C TYR A 14 -5.89 7.34 -6.04
N LEU A 15 -6.53 7.20 -7.20
CA LEU A 15 -7.37 8.25 -7.78
C LEU A 15 -8.56 8.61 -6.87
N LEU A 16 -9.12 7.63 -6.16
CA LEU A 16 -10.27 7.83 -5.26
C LEU A 16 -9.86 8.41 -3.89
N THR A 17 -8.64 8.15 -3.42
CA THR A 17 -8.25 8.48 -2.03
C THR A 17 -7.08 9.44 -1.90
N GLY A 18 -6.32 9.66 -2.97
CA GLY A 18 -5.02 10.33 -2.94
C GLY A 18 -3.92 9.55 -2.18
N ARG A 19 -4.15 8.28 -1.84
CA ARG A 19 -3.23 7.43 -1.05
C ARG A 19 -3.08 6.05 -1.68
N TYR A 20 -1.96 5.39 -1.43
CA TYR A 20 -1.79 3.99 -1.87
C TYR A 20 -2.49 3.02 -0.93
N SER A 21 -2.76 1.81 -1.42
CA SER A 21 -3.37 0.74 -0.63
C SER A 21 -2.46 0.22 0.49
N LEU A 22 -1.15 0.41 0.37
CA LEU A 22 -0.15 0.10 1.40
C LEU A 22 0.51 1.39 1.89
N ASP A 23 0.88 1.41 3.17
CA ASP A 23 1.68 2.49 3.74
C ASP A 23 3.17 2.21 3.51
N PHE A 24 3.80 3.12 2.79
CA PHE A 24 5.25 3.12 2.59
C PHE A 24 5.88 4.23 3.44
N PRO A 25 6.96 3.93 4.19
CA PRO A 25 7.65 4.94 4.97
C PRO A 25 8.27 5.99 4.04
N THR A 26 7.97 7.27 4.31
CA THR A 26 8.46 8.40 3.54
C THR A 26 9.84 8.86 4.02
N PRO A 27 10.62 9.58 3.20
CA PRO A 27 11.83 10.24 3.67
C PRO A 27 11.61 11.20 4.85
N ALA A 28 10.39 11.75 5.00
CA ALA A 28 10.03 12.57 6.16
C ALA A 28 9.90 11.72 7.42
N ASP A 29 9.26 10.55 7.33
CA ASP A 29 9.16 9.59 8.43
C ASP A 29 10.55 9.15 8.91
N ILE A 30 11.48 8.94 7.95
CA ILE A 30 12.88 8.61 8.26
C ILE A 30 13.57 9.77 9.00
N ARG A 31 13.36 11.02 8.55
CA ARG A 31 13.92 12.20 9.22
C ARG A 31 13.34 12.41 10.62
N GLU A 32 12.05 12.14 10.80
CA GLU A 32 11.38 12.25 12.09
C GLU A 32 11.91 11.19 13.07
N ILE A 33 12.05 9.94 12.64
CA ILE A 33 12.69 8.88 13.43
C ILE A 33 14.11 9.29 13.87
N ARG A 34 14.88 9.92 12.98
CA ARG A 34 16.22 10.46 13.32
C ARG A 34 16.15 11.55 14.37
N ARG A 35 15.16 12.44 14.28
CA ARG A 35 14.98 13.57 15.21
C ARG A 35 14.57 13.13 16.61
N GLN A 36 13.76 12.08 16.72
CA GLN A 36 13.24 11.61 18.00
C GLN A 36 14.27 10.88 18.86
N LYS A 37 15.34 10.35 18.25
CA LYS A 37 16.38 9.58 18.94
C LYS A 37 17.79 10.02 18.59
N PRO A 38 18.15 11.30 18.79
CA PRO A 38 19.43 11.84 18.32
C PRO A 38 20.65 11.13 18.92
N GLU A 39 20.52 10.54 20.12
CA GLU A 39 21.53 9.73 20.79
C GLU A 39 21.85 8.41 20.09
N GLU A 40 20.92 7.84 19.31
CA GLU A 40 21.16 6.64 18.48
C GLU A 40 21.93 6.98 17.18
N TRP A 41 22.42 8.22 16.99
CA TRP A 41 23.10 8.70 15.76
C TRP A 41 24.41 9.46 16.05
N ARG A 42 25.12 9.09 17.12
CA ARG A 42 26.28 9.87 17.58
C ARG A 42 27.59 9.42 16.95
N THR A 43 27.75 8.13 16.67
CA THR A 43 29.00 7.58 16.12
C THR A 43 28.81 6.91 14.75
N PRO A 44 29.89 6.71 13.98
CA PRO A 44 29.86 5.90 12.76
C PRO A 44 29.34 4.47 12.99
N GLU A 45 29.64 3.85 14.14
CA GLU A 45 29.12 2.52 14.49
C GLU A 45 27.61 2.55 14.75
N ASP A 46 27.08 3.61 15.34
CA ASP A 46 25.63 3.80 15.54
C ASP A 46 24.91 3.97 14.21
N ALA A 47 25.50 4.75 13.29
CA ALA A 47 25.00 4.89 11.92
C ALA A 47 24.99 3.55 11.17
N LEU A 48 26.04 2.72 11.31
CA LEU A 48 26.10 1.39 10.70
C LEU A 48 25.04 0.45 11.29
N ARG A 49 24.91 0.41 12.62
CA ARG A 49 23.89 -0.39 13.33
C ARG A 49 22.48 0.04 12.94
N MET A 50 22.29 1.33 12.66
CA MET A 50 21.03 1.88 12.18
C MET A 50 20.80 1.62 10.70
N ILE A 51 21.79 1.67 9.81
CA ILE A 51 21.66 1.23 8.41
C ILE A 51 21.23 -0.24 8.35
N MET A 52 21.76 -1.08 9.25
CA MET A 52 21.28 -2.45 9.44
C MET A 52 19.85 -2.50 10.04
N LYS A 53 19.45 -1.55 10.90
CA LYS A 53 18.05 -1.37 11.33
C LYS A 53 17.17 -0.67 10.28
N ILE A 54 17.69 -0.03 9.24
CA ILE A 54 16.92 0.47 8.09
C ILE A 54 16.44 -0.73 7.28
N GLU A 55 17.06 -1.90 7.39
CA GLU A 55 16.42 -3.17 7.00
C GLU A 55 15.15 -3.51 7.83
N ARG A 56 14.93 -2.83 8.97
CA ARG A 56 13.69 -2.84 9.79
C ARG A 56 12.72 -1.70 9.47
N ILE A 57 13.12 -0.68 8.69
CA ILE A 57 12.13 -0.01 7.83
C ILE A 57 11.77 -1.10 6.84
N GLN A 58 10.54 -1.61 6.88
CA GLN A 58 10.17 -2.73 6.01
C GLN A 58 10.56 -2.34 4.58
N HIS A 59 11.59 -3.01 4.05
CA HIS A 59 12.05 -2.74 2.69
C HIS A 59 10.81 -2.79 1.78
N PRO A 60 10.62 -1.90 0.80
CA PRO A 60 9.39 -1.87 0.01
C PRO A 60 8.95 -3.26 -0.50
N PHE A 61 9.91 -4.10 -0.89
CA PHE A 61 9.68 -5.53 -1.17
C PHE A 61 9.03 -6.31 -0.03
N LYS A 62 9.48 -6.19 1.22
CA LYS A 62 8.85 -6.85 2.37
C LYS A 62 7.43 -6.32 2.65
N ILE A 63 7.18 -5.02 2.45
CA ILE A 63 5.81 -4.46 2.56
C ILE A 63 4.91 -5.10 1.50
N ILE A 64 5.34 -5.05 0.24
CA ILE A 64 4.62 -5.63 -0.90
C ILE A 64 4.40 -7.13 -0.73
N LEU A 65 5.34 -7.85 -0.12
CA LEU A 65 5.20 -9.29 0.10
C LEU A 65 4.31 -9.61 1.31
N ASN A 66 4.43 -8.89 2.43
CA ASN A 66 3.84 -9.32 3.71
C ASN A 66 2.61 -8.52 4.17
N GLU A 67 2.51 -7.22 3.86
CA GLU A 67 1.44 -6.34 4.38
C GLU A 67 0.18 -6.36 3.51
N GLU A 68 -1.00 -6.57 4.07
CA GLU A 68 -2.24 -6.56 3.28
C GLU A 68 -2.70 -5.14 2.90
N PRO A 69 -3.34 -4.97 1.73
CA PRO A 69 -3.95 -3.70 1.34
C PRO A 69 -4.93 -3.20 2.41
N ILE A 70 -4.79 -1.93 2.78
CA ILE A 70 -5.72 -1.24 3.67
C ILE A 70 -7.05 -1.07 2.93
N PRO A 71 -8.18 -1.55 3.49
CA PRO A 71 -9.49 -1.39 2.86
C PRO A 71 -9.79 0.08 2.57
N ILE A 72 -10.30 0.37 1.36
CA ILE A 72 -10.38 1.74 0.86
C ILE A 72 -11.28 2.64 1.73
N ARG A 73 -12.33 2.09 2.34
CA ARG A 73 -13.22 2.81 3.27
C ARG A 73 -12.57 3.14 4.61
N GLN A 74 -11.44 2.52 4.96
CA GLN A 74 -10.62 2.95 6.10
C GLN A 74 -9.79 4.20 5.77
N ARG A 75 -9.46 4.44 4.49
CA ARG A 75 -8.84 5.70 4.05
C ARG A 75 -9.87 6.79 3.86
N ASP A 76 -11.02 6.46 3.28
CA ASP A 76 -12.10 7.39 3.02
C ASP A 76 -13.47 6.71 3.17
N ALA A 77 -14.14 6.97 4.29
CA ALA A 77 -15.44 6.40 4.60
C ALA A 77 -16.58 6.93 3.72
N SER A 78 -16.36 7.98 2.92
CA SER A 78 -17.37 8.52 2.00
C SER A 78 -17.56 7.66 0.75
N ILE A 79 -16.59 6.80 0.42
CA ILE A 79 -16.63 5.96 -0.79
C ILE A 79 -17.75 4.91 -0.68
N PRO A 80 -18.71 4.83 -1.62
CA PRO A 80 -19.84 3.89 -1.55
C PRO A 80 -19.40 2.44 -1.37
N GLU A 81 -20.15 1.66 -0.56
CA GLU A 81 -19.79 0.29 -0.19
C GLU A 81 -19.62 -0.64 -1.41
N ARG A 82 -20.47 -0.50 -2.42
CA ARG A 82 -20.38 -1.30 -3.65
C ARG A 82 -19.09 -1.03 -4.41
N LEU A 83 -18.72 0.24 -4.57
CA LEU A 83 -17.46 0.64 -5.20
C LEU A 83 -16.27 0.17 -4.38
N ALA A 84 -16.33 0.31 -3.06
CA ALA A 84 -15.29 -0.14 -2.15
C ALA A 84 -15.02 -1.65 -2.29
N ALA A 85 -16.06 -2.48 -2.32
CA ALA A 85 -15.92 -3.93 -2.49
C ALA A 85 -15.22 -4.30 -3.81
N VAL A 86 -15.49 -3.56 -4.89
CA VAL A 86 -14.84 -3.77 -6.18
C VAL A 86 -13.35 -3.38 -6.13
N VAL A 87 -13.03 -2.22 -5.54
CA VAL A 87 -11.64 -1.76 -5.44
C VAL A 87 -10.81 -2.64 -4.49
N ASP A 88 -11.35 -2.97 -3.31
CA ASP A 88 -10.68 -3.82 -2.32
C ASP A 88 -10.40 -5.22 -2.88
N ARG A 89 -11.32 -5.77 -3.68
CA ARG A 89 -11.07 -7.04 -4.39
C ARG A 89 -9.95 -6.91 -5.42
N ALA A 90 -9.90 -5.82 -6.18
CA ALA A 90 -8.91 -5.64 -7.23
C ALA A 90 -7.47 -5.55 -6.71
N VAL A 91 -7.29 -5.02 -5.49
CA VAL A 91 -5.96 -4.85 -4.88
C VAL A 91 -5.48 -6.03 -4.03
N LYS A 92 -6.26 -7.11 -3.90
CA LYS A 92 -5.83 -8.30 -3.15
C LYS A 92 -4.50 -8.87 -3.66
N LYS A 93 -3.64 -9.36 -2.77
CA LYS A 93 -2.35 -9.94 -3.19
C LYS A 93 -2.46 -11.28 -3.90
N ASP A 94 -3.37 -12.12 -3.44
CA ASP A 94 -3.63 -13.41 -4.07
C ASP A 94 -4.32 -13.20 -5.43
N PRO A 95 -3.70 -13.61 -6.57
CA PRO A 95 -4.32 -13.52 -7.89
C PRO A 95 -5.68 -14.19 -7.96
N ASP A 96 -5.89 -15.31 -7.27
CA ASP A 96 -7.13 -16.09 -7.36
C ASP A 96 -8.30 -15.39 -6.66
N GLN A 97 -7.99 -14.51 -5.70
CA GLN A 97 -8.98 -13.71 -4.99
C GLN A 97 -9.34 -12.40 -5.72
N ARG A 98 -8.63 -12.06 -6.80
CA ARG A 98 -8.88 -10.87 -7.62
C ARG A 98 -9.85 -11.15 -8.77
N PHE A 99 -10.04 -10.14 -9.62
CA PHE A 99 -10.63 -10.33 -10.93
C PHE A 99 -9.64 -11.04 -11.85
N GLN A 100 -10.11 -12.03 -12.60
CA GLN A 100 -9.26 -12.78 -13.52
C GLN A 100 -9.14 -12.10 -14.88
N THR A 101 -10.09 -11.23 -15.24
CA THR A 101 -10.11 -10.52 -16.52
C THR A 101 -10.48 -9.06 -16.35
N ALA A 102 -9.99 -8.22 -17.27
CA ALA A 102 -10.35 -6.80 -17.31
C ALA A 102 -11.85 -6.60 -17.57
N ALA A 103 -12.48 -7.47 -18.35
CA ALA A 103 -13.92 -7.46 -18.58
C ALA A 103 -14.70 -7.65 -17.27
N ALA A 104 -14.34 -8.66 -16.46
CA ALA A 104 -14.99 -8.90 -15.17
C ALA A 104 -14.81 -7.73 -14.20
N PHE A 105 -13.62 -7.11 -14.18
CA PHE A 105 -13.37 -5.93 -13.36
C PHE A 105 -14.22 -4.72 -13.82
N ARG A 106 -14.27 -4.47 -15.13
CA ARG A 106 -15.10 -3.41 -15.72
C ARG A 106 -16.58 -3.60 -15.41
N ASP A 107 -17.11 -4.81 -15.58
CA ASP A 107 -18.53 -5.09 -15.35
C ASP A 107 -18.89 -4.90 -13.87
N ALA A 108 -17.98 -5.29 -12.96
CA ALA A 108 -18.15 -5.02 -11.54
C ALA A 108 -18.16 -3.51 -11.22
N LEU A 109 -17.28 -2.72 -11.85
CA LEU A 109 -17.28 -1.26 -11.69
C LEU A 109 -18.58 -0.63 -12.18
N LEU A 110 -19.08 -1.04 -13.35
CA LEU A 110 -20.33 -0.53 -13.91
C LEU A 110 -21.56 -0.88 -13.07
N GLY A 111 -21.54 -2.00 -12.35
CA GLY A 111 -22.60 -2.37 -11.41
C GLY A 111 -22.48 -1.72 -10.02
N ALA A 112 -21.39 -1.00 -9.76
CA ALA A 112 -21.10 -0.37 -8.47
C ALA A 112 -21.38 1.14 -8.42
N VAL A 113 -21.62 1.77 -9.57
CA VAL A 113 -22.14 3.14 -9.73
C VAL A 113 -23.65 3.13 -9.96
#